data_AF-A0A538ALV0-F1
#
_entry.id   AF-A0A538ALV0-F1
#
_cell.length_a   1.000
_cell.length_b   1.000
_cell.length_c   1.000
_cell.angle_alpha   90.00
_cell.angle_beta   90.00
_cell.angle_gamma   90.00
#
_symmetry.space_group_name_H-M   'P 1'
#
loop_
_entity.id
_entity.type
_entity.pdbx_description
1 polymer ?
#
loop_
_entity_poly.entity_id
_entity_poly.type
_entity_poly.pdbx_seq_one_letter_code
_entity_poly.pdbx_strand_id
1 'polypeptide(L)'
;MRDVGALLLALAALLVIAAVVLERHLVIVAAVTSLVFEVPHLVFHASHTAELSATDNVINLALLGGTVAISFAVGVAAWMERHGSS
;
A
#
# COMPACT_ATOMS: atom_id res chain seq x y z
N MET A 1 -2.81 -0.07 20.17
CA MET A 1 -2.63 0.86 19.02
C MET A 1 -1.21 1.45 18.96
N ARG A 2 -0.13 0.66 19.16
CA ARG A 2 1.27 1.14 19.06
C ARG A 2 1.98 0.61 17.80
N ASP A 3 1.46 -0.48 17.24
CA ASP A 3 2.16 -1.28 16.22
C ASP A 3 1.83 -0.83 14.80
N VAL A 4 0.65 -0.21 14.59
CA VAL A 4 0.22 0.35 13.30
C VAL A 4 1.11 1.52 12.88
N GLY A 5 1.52 2.38 13.82
CA GLY A 5 2.42 3.49 13.54
C GLY A 5 3.83 3.03 13.16
N ALA A 6 4.33 1.97 13.80
CA ALA A 6 5.62 1.37 13.45
C ALA A 6 5.57 0.69 12.07
N LEU A 7 4.45 0.08 11.70
CA LEU A 7 4.23 -0.54 10.39
C LEU A 7 4.13 0.50 9.27
N LEU A 8 3.36 1.56 9.48
CA LEU A 8 3.29 2.71 8.56
C LEU A 8 4.67 3.37 8.38
N LEU A 9 5.45 3.49 9.45
CA LEU A 9 6.81 4.05 9.41
C LEU A 9 7.78 3.13 8.66
N ALA A 10 7.70 1.81 8.86
CA ALA A 10 8.50 0.84 8.14
C ALA A 10 8.19 0.85 6.62
N LEU A 11 6.91 1.03 6.25
CA LEU A 11 6.49 1.18 4.86
C LEU A 11 6.99 2.48 4.23
N ALA A 12 6.86 3.60 4.95
CA ALA A 12 7.40 4.88 4.50
C ALA A 12 8.91 4.79 4.27
N ALA A 13 9.66 4.16 5.19
CA ALA A 13 11.09 3.96 5.05
C ALA A 13 11.44 3.07 3.84
N LEU A 14 10.70 1.97 3.62
CA LEU A 14 10.90 1.09 2.47
C LEU A 14 10.62 1.80 1.14
N LEU A 15 9.54 2.58 1.07
CA LEU A 15 9.19 3.38 -0.11
C LEU A 15 10.23 4.46 -0.41
N VAL A 16 10.77 5.14 0.62
CA VAL A 16 11.87 6.11 0.45
C VAL A 16 13.13 5.42 -0.06
N ILE A 17 13.51 4.27 0.50
CA ILE A 17 14.69 3.52 0.05
C ILE A 17 14.49 3.06 -1.41
N ALA A 18 13.31 2.56 -1.78
CA ALA A 18 13.01 2.20 -3.16
C ALA A 18 13.08 3.40 -4.11
N ALA A 19 12.58 4.57 -3.70
CA ALA A 19 12.62 5.80 -4.49
C ALA A 19 14.04 6.36 -4.67
N VAL A 20 14.91 6.21 -3.66
CA VAL A 20 16.31 6.69 -3.71
C VAL A 20 17.21 5.73 -4.50
N VAL A 21 16.98 4.42 -4.38
CA VAL A 21 17.85 3.40 -5.01
C VAL A 21 17.43 3.07 -6.45
N LEU A 22 16.17 3.29 -6.85
CA LEU A 22 15.64 3.11 -8.22
C LEU A 22 15.88 1.71 -8.84
N GLU A 23 16.21 0.72 -8.00
CA GLU A 23 16.36 -0.68 -8.40
C GLU A 23 14.97 -1.32 -8.55
N ARG A 24 14.68 -1.86 -9.73
CA ARG A 24 13.36 -2.44 -10.06
C ARG A 24 12.94 -3.57 -9.09
N HIS A 25 13.90 -4.29 -8.53
CA HIS A 25 13.64 -5.30 -7.49
C HIS A 25 13.16 -4.67 -6.18
N LEU A 26 13.75 -3.54 -5.79
CA LEU A 26 13.35 -2.79 -4.59
C LEU A 26 11.94 -2.21 -4.73
N VAL A 27 11.55 -1.77 -5.93
CA VAL A 27 10.19 -1.30 -6.21
C VAL A 27 9.16 -2.42 -6.03
N ILE A 28 9.44 -3.63 -6.55
CA ILE A 28 8.55 -4.79 -6.37
C ILE A 28 8.43 -5.18 -4.89
N VAL A 29 9.56 -5.23 -4.16
CA VAL A 29 9.56 -5.55 -2.72
C VAL A 29 8.78 -4.50 -1.93
N ALA A 30 8.94 -3.22 -2.26
CA ALA A 30 8.19 -2.14 -1.64
C ALA A 30 6.67 -2.27 -1.89
N ALA A 31 6.26 -2.48 -3.14
CA ALA A 31 4.86 -2.69 -3.50
C ALA A 31 4.23 -3.88 -2.76
N VAL A 32 4.93 -5.03 -2.71
CA VAL A 32 4.45 -6.23 -1.99
C VAL A 32 4.31 -5.94 -0.49
N THR A 33 5.29 -5.30 0.11
CA THR A 33 5.25 -4.99 1.56
C THR A 33 4.11 -4.04 1.88
N SER A 34 3.87 -3.02 1.05
CA SER A 34 2.71 -2.12 1.18
C SER A 34 1.40 -2.91 1.16
N LEU A 35 1.22 -3.81 0.20
CA LEU A 35 0.00 -4.62 0.09
C LEU A 35 -0.22 -5.53 1.30
N VAL A 36 0.85 -6.07 1.91
CA VAL A 36 0.75 -6.90 3.13
C VAL A 36 0.15 -6.13 4.31
N PHE A 37 0.34 -4.82 4.38
CA PHE A 37 -0.30 -3.97 5.39
C PHE A 37 -1.64 -3.43 4.95
N GLU A 38 -1.69 -2.83 3.76
CA GLU A 38 -2.84 -2.06 3.29
C GLU A 38 -4.07 -2.95 3.15
N VAL A 39 -3.92 -4.20 2.70
CA VAL A 39 -5.04 -5.12 2.49
C VAL A 39 -5.72 -5.50 3.81
N PRO A 40 -5.03 -6.04 4.83
CA PRO A 40 -5.66 -6.28 6.13
C PRO A 40 -6.25 -5.02 6.77
N HIS A 41 -5.61 -3.86 6.58
CA HIS A 41 -6.07 -2.59 7.15
C HIS A 41 -7.37 -2.11 6.48
N LEU A 42 -7.46 -2.19 5.15
CA LEU A 42 -8.69 -1.92 4.41
C LEU A 42 -9.81 -2.88 4.84
N VAL A 43 -9.52 -4.19 4.98
CA VAL A 43 -10.51 -5.19 5.45
C VAL A 43 -11.00 -4.85 6.85
N PHE A 44 -10.12 -4.40 7.75
CA PHE A 44 -10.52 -3.97 9.09
C PHE A 44 -11.50 -2.79 9.03
N HIS A 45 -11.18 -1.73 8.30
CA HIS A 45 -12.07 -0.56 8.19
C HIS A 45 -13.38 -0.88 7.47
N ALA A 46 -13.35 -1.75 6.45
CA ALA A 46 -14.55 -2.21 5.76
C ALA A 46 -15.49 -3.02 6.68
N SER A 47 -14.95 -3.68 7.71
CA SER A 47 -15.72 -4.45 8.69
C SER A 47 -16.11 -3.67 9.95
N HIS A 48 -15.56 -2.46 10.16
CA HIS A 48 -15.76 -1.64 11.36
C HIS A 48 -16.22 -0.22 11.01
N THR A 49 -17.24 -0.09 10.18
CA THR A 49 -17.77 1.21 9.73
C THR A 49 -18.64 1.91 10.77
N ALA A 50 -19.04 1.24 11.85
CA ALA A 50 -19.93 1.80 12.87
C ALA A 50 -19.34 3.00 13.65
N GLU A 51 -18.01 3.17 13.60
CA GLU A 51 -17.28 4.21 14.35
C GLU A 51 -17.31 5.60 13.68
N LEU A 52 -17.70 5.67 12.40
CA LEU A 52 -17.68 6.90 11.60
C LEU A 52 -19.05 7.22 11.01
N SER A 53 -19.25 8.49 10.63
CA SER A 53 -20.41 8.88 9.83
C SER A 53 -20.40 8.18 8.47
N ALA A 54 -21.56 8.06 7.81
CA ALA A 54 -21.65 7.43 6.50
C ALA A 54 -20.72 8.08 5.45
N THR A 55 -20.65 9.41 5.44
CA THR A 55 -19.79 10.17 4.54
C THR A 55 -18.31 9.94 4.85
N ASP A 56 -17.94 9.95 6.13
CA ASP A 56 -16.55 9.72 6.54
C ASP A 56 -16.11 8.29 6.22
N ASN A 57 -16.99 7.30 6.36
CA ASN A 57 -16.71 5.92 5.93
C ASN A 57 -16.44 5.83 4.44
N VAL A 58 -17.25 6.48 3.59
CA VAL A 58 -17.03 6.47 2.14
C VAL A 58 -15.68 7.06 1.78
N ILE A 59 -15.33 8.21 2.38
CA ILE A 59 -14.03 8.86 2.15
C ILE A 59 -12.89 7.97 2.65
N ASN A 60 -13.01 7.41 3.86
CA ASN A 60 -11.99 6.57 4.46
C ASN A 60 -11.72 5.31 3.62
N LEU A 61 -12.77 4.59 3.21
CA LEU A 61 -12.65 3.41 2.37
C LEU A 61 -12.15 3.71 0.97
N ALA A 62 -12.55 4.85 0.38
CA ALA A 62 -12.05 5.28 -0.93
C ALA A 62 -10.55 5.56 -0.89
N LEU A 63 -10.06 6.24 0.16
CA LEU A 63 -8.64 6.52 0.34
C LEU A 63 -7.83 5.25 0.57
N LEU A 64 -8.28 4.36 1.46
CA LEU A 64 -7.64 3.07 1.72
C LEU A 64 -7.62 2.17 0.48
N GLY A 65 -8.73 2.11 -0.25
CA GLY A 65 -8.81 1.39 -1.53
C GLY A 65 -7.89 1.98 -2.59
N GLY A 66 -7.78 3.31 -2.62
CA GLY A 66 -6.88 4.04 -3.52
C GLY A 66 -5.41 3.70 -3.27
N THR A 67 -4.95 3.64 -2.02
CA THR A 67 -3.56 3.28 -1.70
C THR A 67 -3.24 1.85 -2.12
N VAL A 68 -4.15 0.89 -1.85
CA VAL A 68 -4.02 -0.49 -2.34
C VAL A 68 -3.90 -0.54 -3.86
N ALA A 69 -4.77 0.18 -4.57
CA ALA A 69 -4.77 0.20 -6.04
C ALA A 69 -3.46 0.75 -6.60
N ILE A 70 -2.91 1.81 -6.00
CA ILE A 70 -1.63 2.41 -6.39
C ILE A 70 -0.48 1.43 -6.16
N SER A 71 -0.36 0.87 -4.95
CA SER A 71 0.69 -0.10 -4.61
C SER A 71 0.66 -1.30 -5.56
N PHE A 72 -0.53 -1.81 -5.86
CA PHE A 72 -0.72 -2.88 -6.83
C PHE A 72 -0.30 -2.50 -8.25
N ALA A 73 -0.77 -1.36 -8.76
CA ALA A 73 -0.45 -0.89 -10.11
C ALA A 73 1.05 -0.67 -10.30
N VAL A 74 1.73 -0.07 -9.31
CA VAL A 74 3.19 0.13 -9.34
C VAL A 74 3.93 -1.20 -9.35
N GLY A 75 3.53 -2.15 -8.50
CA GLY A 75 4.13 -3.49 -8.48
C GLY A 75 3.96 -4.23 -9.81
N VAL A 76 2.78 -4.14 -10.42
CA VAL A 76 2.48 -4.73 -11.73
C VAL A 76 3.30 -4.05 -12.84
N ALA A 77 3.39 -2.72 -12.85
CA ALA A 77 4.22 -1.99 -13.82
C ALA A 77 5.69 -2.42 -13.74
N ALA A 78 6.28 -2.41 -12.54
CA ALA A 78 7.65 -2.85 -12.32
C ALA A 78 7.86 -4.33 -12.71
N TRP A 79 6.84 -5.18 -12.52
CA TRP A 79 6.87 -6.58 -12.93
C TRP A 79 6.77 -6.79 -14.45
N MET A 80 6.03 -5.95 -15.16
CA MET A 80 5.92 -6.02 -16.62
C MET A 80 7.23 -5.54 -17.27
N GLU A 81 7.81 -4.45 -16.77
CA GLU A 81 9.08 -3.93 -17.26
C GLU A 81 10.23 -4.95 -17.14
N ARG A 82 10.23 -5.83 -16.12
CA ARG A 82 11.23 -6.93 -16.03
C ARG A 82 11.04 -8.06 -17.03
N HIS A 83 9.86 -8.21 -17.63
CA HIS A 83 9.55 -9.34 -18.50
C HIS A 83 9.36 -8.93 -19.95
N GLY A 84 9.15 -7.64 -20.23
CA GLY A 84 9.07 -7.10 -21.58
C GLY A 84 10.42 -6.82 -22.25
N SER A 85 11.56 -6.98 -21.57
CA SER A 85 12.90 -6.68 -22.11
C SER A 85 13.53 -7.82 -22.94
N SER A 86 12.72 -8.61 -23.66
CA SER A 86 13.21 -9.71 -24.52
C SER A 86 13.58 -9.25 -25.93
#